data_AF-A0AAD6WB01-F1
#
_entry.id   AF-A0AAD6WB01-F1
#
_cell.length_a   1.000
_cell.length_b   1.000
_cell.length_c   1.000
_cell.angle_alpha   90.00
_cell.angle_beta   90.00
_cell.angle_gamma   90.00
#
_symmetry.space_group_name_H-M   'P 1'
#
loop_
_entity.id
_entity.type
_entity.pdbx_description
1 polymer ?
#
loop_
_entity_poly.entity_id
_entity_poly.type
_entity_poly.pdbx_seq_one_letter_code
_entity_poly.pdbx_strand_id
1 'polypeptide(L)'
;MSKLLARIAGYLSNRTLVGVDKVGNRYFTRTEEIDGIMKEKRWVLFKGEEDPTLLPVEWICWLNGQRKRAPTPEELIEMEARRELVKQNVALLKQEEEERRAREGSTRKSTSAGKTGGPDLKSFIRQFPTASEGNKLEEESDAVDRAREGEAGGKKAKEPLSEHSEPTGSGSTFKPGTWQPPT
;
A
#
# COMPACT_ATOMS: atom_id res chain seq x y z
N MET A 1 -15.37 -50.31 -18.10
CA MET A 1 -14.22 -49.58 -18.71
C MET A 1 -14.54 -48.14 -19.11
N SER A 2 -15.81 -47.77 -19.36
CA SER A 2 -16.22 -46.44 -19.88
C SER A 2 -16.23 -45.26 -18.88
N LYS A 3 -16.31 -45.53 -17.57
CA LYS A 3 -16.42 -44.47 -16.54
C LYS A 3 -15.13 -43.68 -16.32
N LEU A 4 -13.97 -44.31 -16.56
CA LEU A 4 -12.67 -43.66 -16.43
C LEU A 4 -12.41 -42.71 -17.60
N LEU A 5 -12.74 -43.14 -18.83
CA LEU A 5 -12.63 -42.29 -20.02
C LEU A 5 -13.61 -41.10 -19.98
N ALA A 6 -14.83 -41.31 -19.49
CA ALA A 6 -15.78 -40.22 -19.29
C ALA A 6 -15.31 -39.17 -18.26
N ARG A 7 -14.64 -39.62 -17.18
CA ARG A 7 -14.03 -38.71 -16.19
C ARG A 7 -12.85 -37.94 -16.78
N ILE A 8 -11.99 -38.59 -17.55
CA ILE A 8 -10.84 -37.95 -18.22
C ILE A 8 -11.34 -36.95 -19.29
N ALA A 9 -12.38 -37.31 -20.04
CA ALA A 9 -13.02 -36.42 -21.01
C ALA A 9 -13.65 -35.19 -20.34
N GLY A 10 -14.31 -35.34 -19.19
CA GLY A 10 -14.83 -34.22 -18.41
C GLY A 10 -13.74 -33.28 -17.87
N TYR A 11 -12.59 -33.82 -17.46
CA TYR A 11 -11.43 -33.00 -17.08
C TYR A 11 -10.89 -32.14 -18.24
N LEU A 12 -10.99 -32.63 -19.48
CA LEU A 12 -10.55 -31.92 -20.68
C LEU A 12 -11.64 -31.00 -21.27
N SER A 13 -12.93 -31.32 -21.10
CA SER A 13 -14.04 -30.53 -21.65
C SER A 13 -14.38 -29.30 -20.81
N ASN A 14 -13.98 -29.25 -19.54
CA ASN A 14 -14.36 -28.16 -18.64
C ASN A 14 -13.39 -26.96 -18.68
N ARG A 15 -12.47 -26.90 -19.66
CA ARG A 15 -11.60 -25.74 -19.87
C ARG A 15 -12.22 -24.81 -20.91
N THR A 16 -12.50 -23.58 -20.53
CA THR A 16 -12.96 -22.54 -21.46
C THR A 16 -11.81 -21.59 -21.75
N LEU A 17 -11.41 -21.46 -23.02
CA LEU A 17 -10.44 -20.45 -23.45
C LEU A 17 -11.12 -19.08 -23.38
N VAL A 18 -10.54 -18.19 -22.59
CA VAL A 18 -11.08 -16.86 -22.32
C VAL A 18 -10.47 -15.83 -23.24
N GLY A 19 -9.16 -15.90 -23.46
CA GLY A 19 -8.45 -14.96 -24.31
C GLY A 19 -6.98 -15.28 -24.45
N VAL A 20 -6.31 -14.46 -25.26
CA VAL A 20 -4.89 -14.54 -25.57
C VAL A 20 -4.29 -13.14 -25.43
N ASP A 21 -3.12 -13.02 -24.81
CA ASP A 21 -2.40 -11.75 -24.76
C ASP A 21 -1.56 -11.48 -26.02
N LYS A 22 -0.85 -10.34 -26.03
CA LYS A 22 0.03 -9.93 -27.15
C LYS A 22 1.20 -10.89 -27.36
N VAL A 23 1.66 -11.57 -26.31
CA VAL A 23 2.80 -12.51 -26.34
C VAL A 23 2.34 -13.89 -26.84
N GLY A 24 1.04 -14.19 -26.74
CA GLY A 24 0.44 -15.45 -27.11
C GLY A 24 0.14 -16.37 -25.93
N ASN A 25 0.22 -15.88 -24.69
CA ASN A 25 -0.20 -16.61 -23.50
C ASN A 25 -1.72 -16.78 -23.51
N ARG A 26 -2.18 -17.98 -23.18
CA ARG A 26 -3.59 -18.36 -23.26
C ARG A 26 -4.19 -18.47 -21.87
N TYR A 27 -5.32 -17.80 -21.67
CA TYR A 27 -5.99 -17.73 -20.38
C TYR A 27 -7.23 -18.61 -20.38
N PHE A 28 -7.39 -19.40 -19.34
CA PHE A 28 -8.46 -20.38 -19.21
C PHE A 28 -9.23 -20.20 -17.92
N THR A 29 -10.50 -20.59 -17.97
CA THR A 29 -11.34 -20.71 -16.78
C THR A 29 -12.03 -22.07 -16.73
N ARG A 30 -12.31 -22.53 -15.52
CA ARG A 30 -13.12 -23.71 -15.22
C ARG A 30 -13.92 -23.47 -13.98
N THR A 31 -15.19 -23.83 -14.01
CA THR A 31 -16.02 -23.93 -12.82
C THR A 31 -15.76 -25.28 -12.16
N GLU A 32 -15.32 -25.26 -10.90
CA GLU A 32 -15.18 -26.44 -10.06
C GLU A 32 -16.08 -26.27 -8.83
N GLU A 33 -16.84 -27.30 -8.49
CA GLU A 33 -17.60 -27.33 -7.24
C GLU A 33 -16.66 -27.78 -6.12
N ILE A 34 -16.35 -26.88 -5.20
CA ILE A 34 -15.47 -27.13 -4.05
C ILE A 34 -16.33 -26.88 -2.80
N ASP A 35 -16.46 -27.89 -1.95
CA ASP A 35 -17.22 -27.82 -0.69
C ASP A 35 -18.68 -27.34 -0.85
N GLY A 36 -19.32 -27.69 -1.98
CA GLY A 36 -20.71 -27.29 -2.31
C GLY A 36 -20.85 -25.87 -2.85
N ILE A 37 -19.75 -25.16 -3.08
CA ILE A 37 -19.73 -23.81 -3.67
C ILE A 37 -19.11 -23.91 -5.07
N MET A 38 -19.81 -23.38 -6.08
CA MET A 38 -19.26 -23.26 -7.43
C MET A 38 -18.17 -22.17 -7.46
N LYS A 39 -16.91 -22.56 -7.62
CA LYS A 39 -15.76 -21.66 -7.69
C LYS A 39 -15.15 -21.68 -9.09
N GLU A 40 -14.94 -20.49 -9.64
CA GLU A 40 -14.20 -20.32 -10.88
C GLU A 40 -12.69 -20.41 -10.62
N LYS A 41 -12.05 -21.44 -11.16
CA LYS A 41 -10.60 -21.56 -11.24
C LYS A 41 -10.12 -20.90 -12.53
N ARG A 42 -9.06 -20.09 -12.42
CA ARG A 42 -8.46 -19.35 -13.54
C ARG A 42 -6.97 -19.69 -13.60
N TRP A 43 -6.46 -19.92 -14.80
CA TRP A 43 -5.03 -20.20 -14.99
C TRP A 43 -4.57 -19.74 -16.38
N VAL A 44 -3.25 -19.62 -16.52
CA VAL A 44 -2.58 -19.24 -17.76
C VAL A 44 -1.76 -20.42 -18.27
N LEU A 45 -1.71 -20.58 -19.60
CA LEU A 45 -0.72 -21.40 -20.28
C LEU A 45 0.22 -20.47 -21.04
N PHE A 46 1.48 -20.44 -20.61
CA PHE A 46 2.53 -19.66 -21.26
C PHE A 46 2.85 -20.25 -22.63
N LYS A 47 3.20 -19.38 -23.59
CA LYS A 47 3.65 -19.82 -24.92
C LYS A 47 5.15 -20.16 -24.95
N GLY A 48 5.93 -19.52 -24.09
CA GLY A 48 7.39 -19.64 -24.02
C GLY A 48 7.86 -19.76 -22.58
N GLU A 49 8.66 -18.79 -22.13
CA GLU A 49 9.16 -18.74 -20.76
C GLU A 49 8.02 -18.58 -19.74
N GLU A 50 8.02 -19.42 -18.71
CA GLU A 50 7.04 -19.42 -17.62
C GLU A 50 7.41 -18.39 -16.54
N ASP A 51 7.57 -17.13 -16.94
CA ASP A 51 7.79 -16.03 -15.99
C ASP A 51 6.46 -15.29 -15.71
N PRO A 52 5.92 -15.37 -14.48
CA PRO A 52 4.70 -14.65 -14.12
C PRO A 52 4.85 -13.13 -14.16
N THR A 53 6.08 -12.59 -14.09
CA THR A 53 6.35 -11.14 -14.15
C THR A 53 6.05 -10.54 -15.52
N LEU A 54 6.08 -11.37 -16.56
CA LEU A 54 5.83 -10.95 -17.95
C LEU A 54 4.34 -10.83 -18.28
N LEU A 55 3.44 -11.23 -17.37
CA LEU A 55 2.00 -11.16 -17.60
C LEU A 55 1.50 -9.70 -17.57
N PRO A 56 0.63 -9.29 -18.51
CA PRO A 56 0.00 -7.98 -18.44
C PRO A 56 -0.83 -7.84 -17.15
N VAL A 57 -0.76 -6.66 -16.50
CA VAL A 57 -1.43 -6.44 -15.20
C VAL A 57 -2.93 -6.72 -15.23
N GLU A 58 -3.60 -6.44 -16.35
CA GLU A 58 -5.05 -6.63 -16.47
C GLU A 58 -5.42 -8.13 -16.38
N TRP A 59 -4.56 -8.97 -16.96
CA TRP A 59 -4.68 -10.42 -16.87
C TRP A 59 -4.30 -10.93 -15.47
N ILE A 60 -3.31 -10.34 -14.81
CA ILE A 60 -2.96 -10.65 -13.41
C ILE A 60 -4.16 -10.36 -12.49
N CYS A 61 -4.79 -9.19 -12.61
CA CYS A 61 -5.98 -8.84 -11.82
C CYS A 61 -7.15 -9.80 -12.06
N TRP A 62 -7.33 -10.26 -13.31
CA TRP A 62 -8.34 -11.26 -13.63
C TRP A 62 -8.00 -12.65 -13.06
N LEU A 63 -6.75 -13.11 -13.18
CA LEU A 63 -6.30 -14.38 -12.60
C LEU A 63 -6.47 -14.40 -11.07
N ASN A 64 -6.16 -13.29 -10.41
CA ASN A 64 -6.31 -13.13 -8.96
C ASN A 64 -7.77 -12.98 -8.49
N GLY A 65 -8.74 -12.92 -9.41
CA GLY A 65 -10.15 -12.76 -9.05
C GLY A 65 -10.56 -11.32 -8.69
N GLN A 66 -9.65 -10.34 -8.75
CA GLN A 66 -9.98 -8.93 -8.52
C GLN A 66 -10.96 -8.40 -9.58
N ARG A 67 -10.81 -8.85 -10.83
CA ARG A 67 -11.70 -8.55 -11.95
C ARG A 67 -12.58 -9.76 -12.28
N LYS A 68 -13.89 -9.57 -12.46
CA LYS A 68 -14.79 -10.66 -12.89
C LYS A 68 -14.71 -10.92 -14.40
N ARG A 69 -14.70 -9.85 -15.19
CA ARG A 69 -14.62 -9.91 -16.66
C ARG A 69 -13.17 -9.98 -17.11
N ALA A 70 -12.90 -10.75 -18.16
CA ALA A 70 -11.58 -10.80 -18.77
C ALA A 70 -11.27 -9.47 -19.48
N PRO A 71 -9.98 -9.06 -19.54
CA PRO A 71 -9.60 -7.85 -20.24
C PRO A 71 -9.81 -8.00 -21.75
N THR A 72 -10.27 -6.92 -22.39
CA THR A 72 -10.41 -6.88 -23.85
C THR A 72 -9.07 -6.50 -24.51
N PRO A 73 -8.83 -6.93 -25.76
CA PRO A 73 -7.61 -6.55 -26.48
C PRO A 73 -7.47 -5.02 -26.65
N GLU A 74 -8.59 -4.33 -26.85
CA GLU A 74 -8.63 -2.87 -26.98
C GLU A 74 -8.22 -2.18 -25.68
N GLU A 75 -8.79 -2.60 -24.54
CA GLU A 75 -8.40 -2.11 -23.21
C GLU A 75 -6.90 -2.29 -22.96
N LEU A 76 -6.33 -3.43 -23.37
CA LEU A 76 -4.90 -3.71 -23.21
C LEU A 76 -4.03 -2.74 -24.03
N ILE A 77 -4.46 -2.36 -25.23
CA ILE A 77 -3.73 -1.41 -26.08
C ILE A 77 -3.80 -0.01 -25.48
N GLU A 78 -4.97 0.43 -25.03
CA GLU A 78 -5.14 1.75 -24.41
C GLU A 78 -4.29 1.88 -23.13
N MET A 79 -4.30 0.86 -22.28
CA MET A 79 -3.53 0.86 -21.04
C MET A 79 -2.02 0.84 -21.29
N GLU A 80 -1.56 0.20 -22.36
CA GLU A 80 -0.15 0.26 -22.77
C GLU A 80 0.24 1.65 -23.26
N ALA A 81 -0.58 2.25 -24.13
CA ALA A 81 -0.35 3.62 -24.61
C ALA A 81 -0.29 4.62 -23.44
N ARG A 82 -1.17 4.46 -22.45
CA ARG A 82 -1.14 5.28 -21.22
C ARG A 82 0.16 5.13 -20.46
N ARG A 83 0.69 3.90 -20.32
CA ARG A 83 1.98 3.65 -19.64
C ARG A 83 3.13 4.28 -20.41
N GLU A 84 3.12 4.21 -21.73
CA GLU A 84 4.13 4.83 -22.57
C GLU A 84 4.14 6.35 -22.41
N LEU A 85 2.97 6.99 -22.44
CA LEU A 85 2.84 8.43 -22.19
C LEU A 85 3.35 8.83 -20.80
N VAL A 86 2.97 8.08 -19.77
CA VAL A 86 3.47 8.33 -18.41
C VAL A 86 4.99 8.18 -18.34
N LYS A 87 5.55 7.15 -18.99
CA LYS A 87 7.00 6.94 -19.05
C LYS A 87 7.72 8.10 -19.71
N GLN A 88 7.17 8.64 -20.79
CA GLN A 88 7.70 9.83 -21.48
C GLN A 88 7.64 11.06 -20.58
N ASN A 89 6.49 11.33 -19.95
CA ASN A 89 6.34 12.47 -19.02
C ASN A 89 7.30 12.37 -17.83
N VAL A 90 7.48 11.18 -17.27
CA VAL A 90 8.43 10.94 -16.19
C VAL A 90 9.87 11.19 -16.66
N ALA A 91 10.22 10.80 -17.88
CA ALA A 91 11.55 11.07 -18.43
C ALA A 91 11.80 12.58 -18.61
N LEU A 92 10.81 13.32 -19.09
CA LEU A 92 10.88 14.78 -19.21
C LEU A 92 11.05 15.45 -17.84
N LEU A 93 10.24 15.08 -16.85
CA LEU A 93 10.34 15.62 -15.49
C LEU A 93 11.70 15.33 -14.85
N LYS A 94 12.26 14.13 -15.07
CA LYS A 94 13.60 13.78 -14.60
C LYS A 94 14.68 14.66 -15.24
N GLN A 95 14.60 14.90 -16.54
CA GLN A 95 15.55 15.79 -17.24
C GLN A 95 15.46 17.22 -16.72
N GLU A 96 14.24 17.77 -16.58
CA GLU A 96 14.02 19.10 -16.03
C GLU A 96 14.52 19.20 -14.58
N GLU A 97 14.27 18.19 -13.76
CA GLU A 97 14.76 18.13 -12.39
C GLU A 97 16.29 18.05 -12.31
N GLU A 98 16.93 17.28 -13.20
CA GLU A 98 18.38 17.19 -13.30
C GLU A 98 19.01 18.52 -13.73
N GLU A 99 18.41 19.23 -14.70
CA GLU A 99 18.85 20.57 -15.10
C GLU A 99 18.69 21.59 -13.96
N ARG A 100 17.54 21.58 -13.27
CA ARG A 100 17.31 22.41 -12.09
C ARG A 100 18.34 22.10 -11.01
N ARG A 101 18.60 20.82 -10.75
CA ARG A 101 19.60 20.37 -9.78
C ARG A 101 21.02 20.78 -10.17
N ALA A 102 21.37 20.80 -11.45
CA ALA A 102 22.65 21.30 -11.93
C ALA A 102 22.79 22.82 -11.72
N ARG A 103 21.74 23.59 -12.03
CA ARG A 103 21.70 25.04 -11.82
C ARG A 103 21.79 25.42 -10.33
N GLU A 104 20.97 24.79 -9.48
CA GLU A 104 20.92 25.08 -8.04
C GLU A 104 22.09 24.46 -7.26
N GLY A 105 22.59 23.30 -7.70
CA GLY A 105 23.71 22.59 -7.08
C GLY A 105 25.03 23.35 -7.18
N SER A 106 25.16 24.25 -8.16
CA SER A 106 26.29 25.20 -8.24
C SER A 106 26.17 26.32 -7.20
N THR A 107 24.96 26.83 -6.95
CA THR A 107 24.72 27.98 -6.06
C THR A 107 24.82 27.61 -4.57
N ARG A 108 24.49 26.38 -4.18
CA ARG A 108 24.60 25.91 -2.77
C ARG A 108 25.99 25.40 -2.38
N LYS A 109 26.92 25.23 -3.33
CA LYS A 109 28.28 24.72 -3.05
C LYS A 109 29.27 25.82 -2.64
N SER A 110 28.87 27.10 -2.69
CA SER A 110 29.71 28.24 -2.29
C SER A 110 29.44 28.78 -0.87
N THR A 111 28.45 28.28 -0.11
CA THR A 111 28.37 28.55 1.34
C THR A 111 29.17 27.48 2.09
N SER A 112 30.48 27.49 1.88
CA SER A 112 31.42 26.72 2.69
C SER A 112 31.43 27.25 4.12
N ALA A 113 30.96 26.41 5.05
CA ALA A 113 31.47 26.26 6.41
C ALA A 113 31.86 27.55 7.17
N GLY A 114 30.89 28.43 7.39
CA GLY A 114 30.91 29.37 8.53
C GLY A 114 29.81 28.96 9.49
N LYS A 115 30.12 28.85 10.78
CA LYS A 115 29.22 28.44 11.87
C LYS A 115 27.96 29.33 11.93
N THR A 116 26.94 29.08 11.12
CA THR A 116 25.64 29.73 11.23
C THR A 116 24.67 28.77 11.89
N GLY A 117 24.22 29.12 13.09
CA GLY A 117 23.17 28.41 13.81
C GLY A 117 22.00 28.14 12.86
N GLY A 118 21.45 26.93 12.95
CA GLY A 118 20.38 26.48 12.06
C GLY A 118 19.20 27.45 12.04
N PRO A 119 18.34 27.40 11.00
CA PRO A 119 17.22 28.31 10.83
C PRO A 119 16.43 28.46 12.14
N ASP A 120 16.25 29.70 12.60
CA ASP A 120 15.70 29.99 13.93
C ASP A 120 14.33 29.36 14.10
N LEU A 121 14.26 28.34 14.96
CA LEU A 121 13.03 27.58 15.23
C LEU A 121 11.91 28.50 15.72
N LYS A 122 12.25 29.61 16.39
CA LYS A 122 11.28 30.59 16.89
C LYS A 122 10.60 31.36 15.77
N SER A 123 11.34 31.68 14.70
CA SER A 123 10.78 32.34 13.52
C SER A 123 9.79 31.44 12.78
N PHE A 124 10.03 30.12 12.77
CA PHE A 124 9.12 29.12 12.22
C PHE A 124 7.85 28.97 13.09
N ILE A 125 8.01 28.95 14.42
CA ILE A 125 6.88 28.88 15.37
C ILE A 125 5.98 30.13 15.27
N ARG A 126 6.53 31.30 14.97
CA ARG A 126 5.75 32.56 14.83
C ARG A 126 4.86 32.62 13.59
N GLN A 127 5.09 31.76 12.59
CA GLN A 127 4.27 31.74 11.36
C GLN A 127 2.90 31.11 11.59
N PHE A 128 2.73 30.36 12.67
CA PHE A 128 1.43 29.87 13.12
C PHE A 128 0.96 30.75 14.28
N PRO A 129 -0.15 31.51 14.13
CA PRO A 129 -0.73 32.22 15.26
C PRO A 129 -1.16 31.18 16.30
N THR A 130 -0.48 31.15 17.45
CA THR A 130 -0.95 30.40 18.62
C THR A 130 -2.24 31.04 19.09
N ALA A 131 -3.37 30.45 18.72
CA ALA A 131 -4.63 30.71 19.38
C ALA A 131 -4.58 30.11 20.80
N SER A 132 -5.09 30.87 21.76
CA SER A 132 -5.40 30.52 23.16
C SER A 132 -4.45 31.06 24.22
N GLU A 133 -4.88 32.19 24.79
CA GLU A 133 -4.63 32.66 26.15
C GLU A 133 -4.78 31.55 27.19
N GLY A 134 -4.05 31.66 28.32
CA GLY A 134 -4.21 30.75 29.45
C GLY A 134 -3.20 30.91 30.58
N ASN A 135 -3.24 32.06 31.24
CA ASN A 135 -2.97 32.36 32.66
C ASN A 135 -1.79 31.75 33.46
N LYS A 136 -1.20 32.66 34.25
CA LYS A 136 -0.16 32.59 35.26
C LYS A 136 -0.67 31.93 36.55
N LEU A 137 0.17 31.17 37.27
CA LEU A 137 0.51 31.36 38.70
C LEU A 137 1.13 30.09 39.34
N GLU A 138 2.12 30.36 40.17
CA GLU A 138 2.84 29.51 41.11
C GLU A 138 1.94 29.17 42.32
N GLU A 139 2.13 28.03 42.98
CA GLU A 139 2.35 27.97 44.44
C GLU A 139 2.70 26.55 44.93
N GLU A 140 3.58 26.55 45.92
CA GLU A 140 4.29 25.47 46.59
C GLU A 140 3.66 25.26 47.99
N SER A 141 3.46 24.02 48.44
CA SER A 141 3.51 23.69 49.88
C SER A 141 3.58 22.18 50.16
N ASP A 142 4.70 21.76 50.74
CA ASP A 142 4.89 20.88 51.90
C ASP A 142 3.99 19.65 52.13
N ALA A 143 4.60 18.46 52.20
CA ALA A 143 5.03 17.84 53.47
C ALA A 143 5.40 16.36 53.33
N VAL A 144 6.46 16.02 54.04
CA VAL A 144 7.12 14.72 54.25
C VAL A 144 6.24 13.77 55.08
N ASP A 145 6.17 12.46 54.77
CA ASP A 145 6.57 11.40 55.71
C ASP A 145 6.59 9.94 55.17
N ARG A 146 7.68 9.28 55.56
CA ARG A 146 7.99 7.87 55.85
C ARG A 146 7.18 6.66 55.33
N ALA A 147 7.99 5.68 54.90
CA ALA A 147 7.73 4.30 54.53
C ALA A 147 6.89 3.43 55.50
N ARG A 148 6.12 2.48 54.95
CA ARG A 148 5.86 1.15 55.53
C ARG A 148 5.40 0.13 54.49
N GLU A 149 6.03 -1.05 54.51
CA GLU A 149 5.78 -2.22 53.69
C GLU A 149 4.40 -2.88 53.92
N GLY A 150 3.91 -3.62 52.92
CA GLY A 150 2.76 -4.51 53.04
C GLY A 150 2.42 -5.21 51.72
N GLU A 151 2.60 -6.53 51.70
CA GLU A 151 2.41 -7.45 50.58
C GLU A 151 0.94 -7.72 50.19
N ALA A 152 0.81 -8.45 49.07
CA ALA A 152 -0.23 -9.44 48.74
C ALA A 152 -1.37 -9.01 47.78
N GLY A 153 -1.18 -9.39 46.51
CA GLY A 153 -1.98 -10.45 45.87
C GLY A 153 -3.38 -10.11 45.34
N GLY A 154 -3.59 -10.30 44.04
CA GLY A 154 -4.91 -10.68 43.52
C GLY A 154 -5.33 -10.15 42.14
N LYS A 155 -4.94 -10.90 41.10
CA LYS A 155 -5.75 -11.28 39.92
C LYS A 155 -6.60 -10.18 39.22
N LYS A 156 -6.14 -9.72 38.05
CA LYS A 156 -7.03 -9.24 36.97
C LYS A 156 -6.86 -10.11 35.73
N ALA A 157 -7.95 -10.77 35.34
CA ALA A 157 -8.11 -11.46 34.07
C ALA A 157 -8.04 -10.45 32.92
N LYS A 158 -7.28 -10.80 31.88
CA LYS A 158 -7.15 -10.04 30.64
C LYS A 158 -8.38 -10.27 29.76
N GLU A 159 -9.10 -9.20 29.43
CA GLU A 159 -9.92 -9.15 28.21
C GLU A 159 -8.99 -8.97 27.00
N PRO A 160 -9.25 -9.63 25.85
CA PRO A 160 -8.47 -9.42 24.63
C PRO A 160 -8.82 -8.08 23.97
N LEU A 161 -7.76 -7.32 23.70
CA LEU A 161 -7.74 -6.00 23.11
C LEU A 161 -7.83 -6.06 21.56
N SER A 162 -8.62 -5.12 21.05
CA SER A 162 -8.52 -4.39 19.78
C SER A 162 -8.71 -5.13 18.45
N GLU A 163 -9.88 -4.91 17.87
CA GLU A 163 -10.05 -4.68 16.44
C GLU A 163 -9.22 -3.45 16.01
N HIS A 164 -8.25 -3.66 15.12
CA HIS A 164 -7.49 -2.59 14.49
C HIS A 164 -8.29 -1.98 13.33
N SER A 165 -8.95 -0.84 13.58
CA SER A 165 -9.42 0.04 12.51
C SER A 165 -8.43 1.19 12.33
N GLU A 166 -7.74 1.23 11.19
CA GLU A 166 -6.99 2.42 10.77
C GLU A 166 -7.99 3.58 10.51
N PRO A 167 -7.76 4.79 11.04
CA PRO A 167 -8.66 5.90 10.81
C PRO A 167 -8.45 6.46 9.40
N THR A 168 -9.26 6.02 8.44
CA THR A 168 -9.39 6.68 7.14
C THR A 168 -10.37 7.84 7.27
N GLY A 169 -9.87 9.04 7.56
CA GLY A 169 -10.70 10.24 7.63
C GLY A 169 -9.94 11.48 7.16
N SER A 170 -10.22 11.94 5.94
CA SER A 170 -9.83 13.28 5.50
C SER A 170 -10.96 14.24 5.88
N GLY A 171 -10.75 15.00 6.96
CA GLY A 171 -11.73 15.95 7.48
C GLY A 171 -11.12 16.77 8.61
N SER A 172 -11.70 17.95 8.89
CA SER A 172 -11.24 18.94 9.87
C SER A 172 -11.15 18.45 11.32
N THR A 173 -11.58 17.22 11.60
CA THR A 173 -11.49 16.53 12.90
C THR A 173 -10.32 15.55 13.00
N PHE A 174 -9.52 15.39 11.95
CA PHE A 174 -8.35 14.51 11.98
C PHE A 174 -7.26 15.07 12.91
N LYS A 175 -6.96 14.34 13.98
CA LYS A 175 -5.81 14.61 14.86
C LYS A 175 -4.75 13.53 14.63
N PRO A 176 -3.57 13.86 14.08
CA PRO A 176 -2.50 12.89 13.95
C PRO A 176 -1.97 12.52 15.35
N GLY A 177 -2.26 11.30 15.77
CA GLY A 177 -1.74 10.71 17.01
C GLY A 177 -0.63 9.73 16.69
N THR A 178 0.48 9.83 17.43
CA THR A 178 1.67 8.96 17.38
C THR A 178 1.27 7.50 17.40
N TRP A 179 1.54 6.77 16.31
CA TRP A 179 1.46 5.32 16.30
C TRP A 179 2.40 4.77 17.37
N GLN A 180 1.88 3.98 18.31
CA GLN A 180 2.67 3.24 19.28
C GLN A 180 2.55 1.74 18.96
N PRO A 181 3.68 1.02 18.77
CA PRO A 181 3.64 -0.43 18.56
C PRO A 181 3.14 -1.15 19.82
N PRO A 182 2.47 -2.30 19.68
CA PRO A 182 2.08 -3.12 20.82
C PRO A 182 3.30 -3.77 21.50
N THR A 183 3.25 -3.86 22.83
CA THR A 183 4.21 -4.61 23.68
C THR A 183 3.85 -6.08 23.79
#